data_AF-A0A1V3JA68-F1
#
_entry.id   AF-A0A1V3JA68-F1
#
_cell.length_a   1.000
_cell.length_b   1.000
_cell.length_c   1.000
_cell.angle_alpha   90.00
_cell.angle_beta   90.00
_cell.angle_gamma   90.00
#
_symmetry.space_group_name_H-M   'P 1'
#
loop_
_entity.id
_entity.type
_entity.pdbx_description
1 polymer ?
#
loop_
_entity_poly.entity_id
_entity_poly.type
_entity_poly.pdbx_seq_one_letter_code
_entity_poly.pdbx_strand_id
1 'polypeptide(L)'
;MKLGRTTILLLTSLFLLGCEKSFSEQFYKDRYCVEIKYECLNESQNKMTQENNMFKPMQLNKEQWDDIRRRETLQVYGEVAKMLEIYYPGFWGDKDEMFKLQWIENVDNIATKYYGKHDRGTLERMASVCAIIGSDFERNPKFKFIVNKIMSNRRSIYLTDIRDYLRFEVMKKDFDISGIQYNSWSLREAKNGMPPFSRKVPDFNSEWKEDNEKENVWSIYKNTVRTGNDL
;
A
#
# COMPACT_ATOMS: atom_id res chain seq x y z
N MET A 1 -24.92 -67.96 -35.19
CA MET A 1 -24.22 -66.67 -34.94
C MET A 1 -23.05 -66.89 -33.98
N LYS A 2 -21.83 -66.94 -34.52
CA LYS A 2 -20.56 -66.83 -33.78
C LYS A 2 -19.49 -66.37 -34.78
N LEU A 3 -18.99 -65.16 -34.60
CA LEU A 3 -17.68 -64.63 -35.01
C LEU A 3 -17.75 -63.14 -34.65
N GLY A 4 -16.85 -62.47 -33.93
CA GLY A 4 -15.60 -62.75 -33.22
C GLY A 4 -15.26 -61.37 -32.61
N ARG A 5 -15.05 -61.16 -31.30
CA ARG A 5 -14.04 -61.73 -30.40
C ARG A 5 -12.61 -61.63 -30.93
N THR A 6 -12.19 -60.45 -31.42
CA THR A 6 -10.75 -60.15 -31.55
C THR A 6 -10.37 -58.66 -31.64
N THR A 7 -11.30 -57.72 -31.83
CA THR A 7 -10.93 -56.31 -32.10
C THR A 7 -11.02 -55.34 -30.92
N ILE A 8 -11.54 -55.76 -29.77
CA ILE A 8 -11.72 -54.86 -28.60
C ILE A 8 -10.52 -54.92 -27.63
N LEU A 9 -9.68 -55.94 -27.73
CA LEU A 9 -8.52 -56.14 -26.84
C LEU A 9 -7.27 -55.32 -27.21
N LEU A 10 -7.31 -54.54 -28.29
CA LEU A 10 -6.17 -53.73 -28.76
C LEU A 10 -6.30 -52.23 -28.48
N LEU A 11 -7.43 -51.79 -27.90
CA LEU A 11 -7.65 -50.39 -27.51
C LEU A 11 -7.48 -50.11 -26.01
N THR A 12 -7.25 -51.15 -25.20
CA THR A 12 -7.03 -51.02 -23.75
C THR A 12 -5.57 -51.08 -23.32
N SER A 13 -4.62 -51.23 -24.24
CA SER A 13 -3.18 -51.34 -23.95
C SER A 13 -2.38 -50.03 -24.08
N LEU A 14 -3.03 -48.88 -24.30
CA LEU A 14 -2.35 -47.59 -24.53
C LEU A 14 -2.54 -46.52 -23.43
N PHE A 15 -3.08 -46.90 -22.26
CA PHE A 15 -3.23 -45.97 -21.12
C PHE A 15 -2.35 -46.29 -19.90
N LEU A 16 -1.36 -47.20 -20.02
CA LEU A 16 -0.51 -47.62 -18.89
C LEU A 16 0.91 -47.05 -18.90
N LEU A 17 1.13 -45.87 -19.49
CA LEU A 17 2.38 -45.12 -19.32
C LEU A 17 2.07 -43.64 -19.05
N GLY A 18 1.71 -43.38 -17.80
CA GLY A 18 1.52 -42.06 -17.23
C GLY A 18 1.63 -42.14 -15.72
N CYS A 19 2.75 -42.68 -15.20
CA CYS A 19 3.12 -42.47 -13.80
C CYS A 19 3.65 -41.03 -13.69
N GLU A 20 2.74 -40.06 -13.83
CA GLU A 20 3.03 -38.69 -13.42
C GLU A 20 3.18 -38.73 -11.91
N LYS A 21 4.37 -38.37 -11.42
CA LYS A 21 4.61 -38.13 -10.00
C LYS A 21 3.51 -37.23 -9.50
N SER A 22 2.76 -37.71 -8.51
CA SER A 22 1.63 -36.95 -7.99
C SER A 22 2.11 -35.58 -7.53
N PHE A 23 1.30 -34.55 -7.75
CA PHE A 23 1.58 -33.17 -7.35
C PHE A 23 2.13 -33.04 -5.93
N SER A 24 1.73 -33.95 -5.01
CA SER A 24 2.25 -33.98 -3.64
C SER A 24 3.78 -34.21 -3.60
N GLU A 25 4.32 -35.14 -4.38
CA GLU A 25 5.75 -35.44 -4.39
C GLU A 25 6.60 -34.28 -4.89
N GLN A 26 6.08 -33.48 -5.84
CA GLN A 26 6.75 -32.25 -6.28
C GLN A 26 6.60 -31.12 -5.24
N PHE A 27 5.43 -31.02 -4.60
CA PHE A 27 5.14 -29.96 -3.63
C PHE A 27 6.03 -30.02 -2.38
N TYR A 28 6.44 -31.21 -1.95
CA TYR A 28 7.20 -31.41 -0.71
C TYR A 28 8.71 -31.53 -0.88
N LYS A 29 9.24 -31.54 -2.11
CA LYS A 29 10.65 -31.89 -2.38
C LYS A 29 11.69 -30.98 -1.72
N ASP A 30 11.34 -29.72 -1.44
CA ASP A 30 12.29 -28.70 -0.96
C ASP A 30 11.88 -28.05 0.38
N ARG A 31 10.98 -28.67 1.16
CA ARG A 31 10.52 -28.10 2.44
C ARG A 31 11.18 -28.76 3.65
N TYR A 32 11.69 -27.94 4.56
CA TYR A 32 12.34 -28.32 5.82
C TYR A 32 11.39 -28.82 6.94
N CYS A 33 10.09 -28.94 6.67
CA CYS A 33 9.11 -29.32 7.68
C CYS A 33 8.78 -30.82 7.61
N VAL A 34 8.74 -31.48 8.77
CA VAL A 34 8.46 -32.91 8.95
C VAL A 34 7.13 -33.29 8.29
N GLU A 35 7.18 -34.41 7.55
CA GLU A 35 6.06 -35.03 6.83
C GLU A 35 4.87 -35.26 7.78
N ILE A 36 3.76 -34.52 7.58
CA ILE A 36 2.49 -34.83 8.26
C ILE A 36 1.88 -36.02 7.51
N LYS A 37 1.99 -37.22 8.07
CA LYS A 37 1.31 -38.40 7.53
C LYS A 37 -0.18 -38.27 7.81
N TYR A 38 -0.97 -38.09 6.76
CA TYR A 38 -2.42 -38.18 6.83
C TYR A 38 -2.84 -39.64 6.67
N GLU A 39 -3.31 -40.28 7.73
CA GLU A 39 -4.11 -41.50 7.62
C GLU A 39 -5.53 -41.12 7.22
N CYS A 40 -6.04 -41.70 6.13
CA CYS A 40 -7.45 -41.56 5.79
C CYS A 40 -8.30 -42.32 6.83
N LEU A 41 -9.14 -41.60 7.56
CA LEU A 41 -10.13 -42.21 8.46
C LEU A 41 -11.20 -42.96 7.63
N ASN A 42 -11.65 -44.11 8.13
CA ASN A 42 -12.72 -44.87 7.51
C ASN A 42 -14.02 -44.04 7.46
N GLU A 43 -14.78 -44.15 6.36
CA GLU A 43 -15.98 -43.33 6.06
C GLU A 43 -17.01 -43.23 7.22
N SER A 44 -17.08 -44.23 8.10
CA SER A 44 -17.98 -44.23 9.26
C SER A 44 -17.58 -43.22 10.35
N GLN A 45 -16.31 -42.85 10.45
CA GLN A 45 -15.83 -41.84 11.41
C GLN A 45 -16.09 -40.40 10.92
N ASN A 46 -16.28 -40.22 9.61
CA ASN A 46 -16.42 -38.92 8.95
C ASN A 46 -17.74 -38.21 9.31
N LYS A 47 -18.81 -38.97 9.57
CA LYS A 47 -20.12 -38.40 9.96
C LYS A 47 -20.18 -37.89 11.39
N MET A 48 -19.37 -38.42 12.32
CA MET A 48 -19.33 -37.90 13.71
C MET A 48 -18.41 -36.69 13.88
N THR A 49 -17.44 -36.48 12.99
CA THR A 49 -16.49 -35.35 13.10
C THR A 49 -16.96 -34.07 12.43
N GLN A 50 -17.91 -34.15 11.48
CA GLN A 50 -18.42 -32.96 10.79
C GLN A 50 -19.21 -32.00 11.70
N GLU A 51 -19.89 -32.50 12.74
CA GLU A 51 -20.67 -31.63 13.64
C GLU A 51 -19.83 -30.94 14.73
N ASN A 52 -18.64 -31.45 15.07
CA ASN A 52 -17.84 -30.96 16.20
C ASN A 52 -16.54 -30.23 15.82
N ASN A 53 -16.15 -30.21 14.55
CA ASN A 53 -14.95 -29.51 14.08
C ASN A 53 -15.27 -28.18 13.38
N MET A 54 -16.29 -27.45 13.86
CA MET A 54 -16.40 -26.04 13.51
C MET A 54 -15.18 -25.34 14.13
N PHE A 55 -14.22 -24.95 13.30
CA PHE A 55 -13.00 -24.26 13.70
C PHE A 55 -13.40 -23.12 14.65
N LYS A 56 -13.18 -23.29 15.95
CA LYS A 56 -13.42 -22.21 16.91
C LYS A 56 -12.41 -21.13 16.56
N PRO A 57 -12.83 -19.92 16.17
CA PRO A 57 -11.89 -18.85 15.89
C PRO A 57 -11.00 -18.69 17.11
N MET A 58 -9.68 -18.67 16.88
CA MET A 58 -8.72 -18.40 17.94
C MET A 58 -9.10 -17.06 18.58
N GLN A 59 -9.56 -17.10 19.84
CA GLN A 59 -9.90 -15.90 20.58
C GLN A 59 -8.59 -15.30 21.09
N LEU A 60 -8.14 -14.25 20.42
CA LEU A 60 -6.98 -13.49 20.86
C LEU A 60 -7.34 -12.66 22.09
N ASN A 61 -6.42 -12.64 23.06
CA ASN A 61 -6.53 -11.74 24.19
C ASN A 61 -6.15 -10.30 23.79
N LYS A 62 -6.35 -9.35 24.71
CA LYS A 62 -6.06 -7.93 24.46
C LYS A 62 -4.60 -7.69 24.04
N GLU A 63 -3.65 -8.33 24.72
CA GLU A 63 -2.22 -8.16 24.46
C GLU A 63 -1.82 -8.66 23.07
N GLN A 64 -2.38 -9.78 22.62
CA GLN A 64 -2.17 -10.31 21.28
C GLN A 64 -2.76 -9.38 20.21
N TRP A 65 -3.95 -8.82 20.45
CA TRP A 65 -4.51 -7.80 19.56
C TRP A 65 -3.68 -6.51 19.53
N ASP A 66 -3.17 -6.07 20.68
CA ASP A 66 -2.30 -4.89 20.78
C ASP A 66 -0.98 -5.10 20.02
N ASP A 67 -0.37 -6.29 20.13
CA ASP A 67 0.83 -6.66 19.39
C ASP A 67 0.60 -6.74 17.87
N ILE A 68 -0.52 -7.33 17.42
CA ILE A 68 -0.89 -7.34 15.99
C ILE A 68 -1.04 -5.92 15.46
N ARG A 69 -1.82 -5.07 16.16
CA ARG A 69 -1.99 -3.67 15.77
C ARG A 69 -0.67 -2.95 15.69
N ARG A 70 0.20 -3.13 16.69
CA ARG A 70 1.53 -2.52 16.70
C ARG A 70 2.37 -2.93 15.49
N ARG A 71 2.35 -4.22 15.13
CA ARG A 71 3.09 -4.73 13.96
C ARG A 71 2.52 -4.17 12.66
N GLU A 72 1.20 -4.10 12.52
CA GLU A 72 0.51 -3.50 11.38
C GLU A 72 0.87 -2.01 11.25
N THR A 73 0.82 -1.25 12.35
CA THR A 73 1.25 0.15 12.38
C THR A 73 2.70 0.32 11.94
N LEU A 74 3.63 -0.47 12.50
CA LEU A 74 5.04 -0.41 12.13
C LEU A 74 5.28 -0.78 10.66
N GLN A 75 4.52 -1.74 10.14
CA GLN A 75 4.56 -2.09 8.71
C GLN A 75 4.13 -0.90 7.86
N VAL A 76 2.97 -0.28 8.17
CA VAL A 76 2.50 0.89 7.44
C VAL A 76 3.52 2.03 7.53
N TYR A 77 4.12 2.27 8.70
CA TYR A 77 5.15 3.29 8.85
C TYR A 77 6.38 3.02 7.98
N GLY A 78 6.85 1.78 7.91
CA GLY A 78 7.92 1.38 7.00
C GLY A 78 7.55 1.55 5.51
N GLU A 79 6.29 1.31 5.16
CA GLU A 79 5.78 1.54 3.80
C GLU A 79 5.72 3.03 3.46
N VAL A 80 5.27 3.89 4.38
CA VAL A 80 5.28 5.35 4.20
C VAL A 80 6.72 5.87 4.16
N ALA A 81 7.65 5.28 4.91
CA ALA A 81 9.07 5.64 4.81
C ALA A 81 9.63 5.36 3.41
N LYS A 82 9.31 4.21 2.82
CA LYS A 82 9.67 3.89 1.43
C LYS A 82 8.94 4.80 0.42
N MET A 83 7.68 5.17 0.67
CA MET A 83 6.96 6.15 -0.15
C MET A 83 7.74 7.46 -0.25
N LEU A 84 8.25 7.98 0.88
CA LEU A 84 9.00 9.23 0.89
C LEU A 84 10.32 9.13 0.12
N GLU A 85 11.00 7.99 0.19
CA GLU A 85 12.22 7.76 -0.61
C GLU A 85 11.90 7.71 -2.13
N ILE A 86 10.76 7.14 -2.52
CA ILE A 86 10.30 7.12 -3.92
C ILE A 86 9.90 8.53 -4.38
N TYR A 87 9.17 9.27 -3.56
CA TYR A 87 8.65 10.60 -3.91
C TYR A 87 9.75 11.66 -3.95
N TYR A 88 10.74 11.50 -3.08
CA TYR A 88 11.81 12.44 -2.82
C TYR A 88 13.13 11.65 -2.66
N PRO A 89 13.77 11.23 -3.76
CA PRO A 89 15.00 10.43 -3.70
C PRO A 89 16.08 11.09 -2.84
N GLY A 90 16.64 10.35 -1.90
CA GLY A 90 17.62 10.84 -0.93
C GLY A 90 17.03 11.53 0.30
N PHE A 91 15.70 11.53 0.49
CA PHE A 91 15.04 12.19 1.63
C PHE A 91 15.61 11.74 2.97
N TRP A 92 15.86 10.44 3.14
CA TRP A 92 16.39 9.92 4.40
C TRP A 92 17.90 10.06 4.55
N GLY A 93 18.65 10.25 3.45
CA GLY A 93 20.11 10.24 3.48
C GLY A 93 20.67 8.99 4.17
N ASP A 94 21.43 9.20 5.25
CA ASP A 94 22.10 8.17 6.05
C ASP A 94 21.32 7.72 7.30
N LYS A 95 20.07 8.16 7.47
CA LYS A 95 19.29 7.90 8.68
C LYS A 95 18.90 6.42 8.79
N ASP A 96 18.98 5.90 10.01
CA ASP A 96 18.63 4.52 10.33
C ASP A 96 17.10 4.30 10.34
N GLU A 97 16.70 3.02 10.40
CA GLU A 97 15.29 2.64 10.38
C GLU A 97 14.51 3.16 11.59
N MET A 98 15.14 3.20 12.76
CA MET A 98 14.50 3.68 13.99
C MET A 98 14.14 5.17 13.86
N PHE A 99 15.05 5.97 13.32
CA PHE A 99 14.80 7.38 13.05
C PHE A 99 13.65 7.58 12.07
N LYS A 100 13.62 6.80 10.97
CA LYS A 100 12.54 6.87 9.97
C LYS A 100 11.18 6.58 10.61
N LEU A 101 11.08 5.51 11.38
CA LEU A 101 9.84 5.12 12.04
C LEU A 101 9.37 6.18 13.06
N GLN A 102 10.29 6.71 13.87
CA GLN A 102 9.98 7.79 14.82
C GLN A 102 9.52 9.08 14.12
N TRP A 103 10.14 9.42 12.98
CA TRP A 103 9.72 10.57 12.20
C TRP A 103 8.30 10.38 11.65
N ILE A 104 8.00 9.20 11.12
CA ILE A 104 6.67 8.86 10.59
C ILE A 104 5.63 8.86 11.72
N GLU A 105 5.95 8.30 12.88
CA GLU A 105 5.09 8.33 14.07
C GLU A 105 4.77 9.76 14.51
N ASN A 106 5.78 10.64 14.53
CA ASN A 106 5.56 12.06 14.83
C ASN A 106 4.61 12.72 13.81
N VAL A 107 4.78 12.42 12.52
CA VAL A 107 3.88 12.91 11.48
C VAL A 107 2.47 12.34 11.61
N ASP A 108 2.33 11.08 12.00
CA ASP A 108 1.03 10.46 12.25
C ASP A 108 0.32 11.12 13.44
N ASN A 109 1.06 11.46 14.50
CA ASN A 109 0.53 12.24 15.61
C ASN A 109 0.04 13.64 15.18
N ILE A 110 0.77 14.30 14.27
CA ILE A 110 0.33 15.58 13.68
C ILE A 110 -0.95 15.37 12.85
N ALA A 111 -1.00 14.31 12.04
CA ALA A 111 -2.17 13.98 11.24
C ALA A 111 -3.40 13.73 12.12
N THR A 112 -3.26 12.89 13.15
CA THR A 112 -4.29 12.56 14.13
C THR A 112 -4.76 13.79 14.91
N LYS A 113 -3.86 14.72 15.26
CA LYS A 113 -4.23 15.99 15.89
C LYS A 113 -5.24 16.79 15.07
N TYR A 114 -5.11 16.80 13.75
CA TYR A 114 -6.00 17.58 12.87
C TYR A 114 -7.24 16.80 12.39
N TYR A 115 -7.12 15.49 12.21
CA TYR A 115 -8.15 14.67 11.55
C TYR A 115 -8.81 13.63 12.46
N GLY A 116 -8.33 13.47 13.71
CA GLY A 116 -8.98 12.73 14.78
C GLY A 116 -8.86 11.20 14.72
N LYS A 117 -8.16 10.65 13.72
CA LYS A 117 -7.91 9.22 13.60
C LYS A 117 -6.57 8.93 12.94
N HIS A 118 -5.98 7.80 13.31
CA HIS A 118 -4.92 7.15 12.54
C HIS A 118 -5.59 6.58 11.28
N ASP A 119 -5.13 7.07 10.12
CA ASP A 119 -5.71 6.71 8.83
C ASP A 119 -4.59 6.75 7.82
N ARG A 120 -4.32 5.62 7.18
CA ARG A 120 -3.18 5.48 6.29
C ARG A 120 -3.15 6.54 5.19
N GLY A 121 -4.29 6.80 4.54
CA GLY A 121 -4.35 7.80 3.47
C GLY A 121 -4.09 9.21 3.99
N THR A 122 -4.46 9.51 5.22
CA THR A 122 -4.22 10.79 5.88
C THR A 122 -2.75 10.92 6.29
N LEU A 123 -2.15 9.86 6.83
CA LEU A 123 -0.72 9.77 7.11
C LEU A 123 0.13 9.98 5.85
N GLU A 124 -0.14 9.25 4.76
CA GLU A 124 0.62 9.37 3.51
C GLU A 124 0.60 10.80 2.96
N ARG A 125 -0.56 11.45 2.98
CA ARG A 125 -0.69 12.84 2.55
C ARG A 125 0.05 13.79 3.48
N MET A 126 -0.12 13.66 4.80
CA MET A 126 0.56 14.50 5.78
C MET A 126 2.08 14.34 5.72
N ALA A 127 2.58 13.11 5.58
CA ALA A 127 3.99 12.79 5.39
C ALA A 127 4.55 13.44 4.13
N SER A 128 3.81 13.38 3.02
CA SER A 128 4.23 14.01 1.77
C SER A 128 4.34 15.55 1.85
N VAL A 129 3.52 16.18 2.71
CA VAL A 129 3.59 17.62 3.02
C VAL A 129 4.78 17.89 3.94
N CYS A 130 4.89 17.19 5.07
CA CYS A 130 5.96 17.36 6.05
C CYS A 130 7.35 17.10 5.47
N ALA A 131 7.47 16.25 4.46
CA ALA A 131 8.73 16.03 3.75
C ALA A 131 9.25 17.28 3.02
N ILE A 132 8.38 18.21 2.62
CA ILE A 132 8.77 19.45 1.92
C ILE A 132 9.04 20.59 2.91
N ILE A 133 8.24 20.69 3.98
CA ILE A 133 8.24 21.87 4.89
C ILE A 133 8.74 21.58 6.30
N GLY A 134 9.09 20.32 6.60
CA GLY A 134 9.45 19.86 7.94
C GLY A 134 8.23 19.45 8.77
N SER A 135 8.43 18.51 9.69
CA SER A 135 7.40 18.08 10.65
C SER A 135 7.17 19.09 11.79
N ASP A 136 7.95 20.17 11.84
CA ASP A 136 7.86 21.27 12.79
C ASP A 136 7.13 22.51 12.22
N PHE A 137 6.52 22.38 11.04
CA PHE A 137 5.91 23.50 10.30
C PHE A 137 4.90 24.31 11.12
N GLU A 138 4.21 23.70 12.08
CA GLU A 138 3.23 24.36 12.95
C GLU A 138 3.85 25.51 13.77
N ARG A 139 5.15 25.42 14.07
CA ARG A 139 5.89 26.41 14.85
C ARG A 139 6.51 27.49 13.98
N ASN A 140 6.56 27.29 12.67
CA ASN A 140 7.20 28.20 11.73
C ASN A 140 6.17 29.19 11.17
N PRO A 141 6.27 30.51 11.48
CA PRO A 141 5.31 31.49 11.02
C PRO A 141 5.17 31.56 9.49
N LYS A 142 6.22 31.18 8.74
CA LYS A 142 6.19 31.13 7.27
C LYS A 142 5.13 30.15 6.75
N PHE A 143 4.80 29.10 7.50
CA PHE A 143 3.84 28.07 7.10
C PHE A 143 2.46 28.23 7.76
N LYS A 144 2.18 29.39 8.38
CA LYS A 144 0.87 29.65 9.00
C LYS A 144 -0.31 29.49 8.04
N PHE A 145 -0.12 29.80 6.76
CA PHE A 145 -1.14 29.62 5.73
C PHE A 145 -1.54 28.13 5.55
N ILE A 146 -0.59 27.20 5.75
CA ILE A 146 -0.82 25.75 5.69
C ILE A 146 -1.69 25.31 6.87
N VAL A 147 -1.33 25.74 8.08
CA VAL A 147 -2.12 25.50 9.30
C VAL A 147 -3.54 26.03 9.12
N ASN A 148 -3.68 27.27 8.63
CA ASN A 148 -4.99 27.87 8.36
C ASN A 148 -5.81 27.06 7.34
N LYS A 149 -5.18 26.57 6.26
CA LYS A 149 -5.87 25.74 5.25
C LYS A 149 -6.32 24.41 5.84
N ILE A 150 -5.48 23.72 6.61
CA ILE A 150 -5.84 22.48 7.33
C ILE A 150 -7.04 22.74 8.26
N MET A 151 -6.99 23.82 9.04
CA MET A 151 -8.05 24.18 9.99
C MET A 151 -9.37 24.58 9.31
N SER A 152 -9.29 25.18 8.12
CA SER A 152 -10.48 25.57 7.34
C SER A 152 -11.24 24.38 6.76
N ASN A 153 -10.59 23.22 6.62
CA ASN A 153 -11.22 22.03 6.05
C ASN A 153 -10.69 20.73 6.67
N ARG A 154 -11.55 20.07 7.45
CA ARG A 154 -11.21 18.83 8.14
C ARG A 154 -11.23 17.58 7.25
N ARG A 155 -11.37 17.69 5.93
CA ARG A 155 -11.19 16.53 5.03
C ARG A 155 -9.72 16.41 4.65
N SER A 156 -9.11 15.27 4.95
CA SER A 156 -7.68 15.03 4.66
C SER A 156 -7.35 15.01 3.16
N ILE A 157 -8.35 14.90 2.28
CA ILE A 157 -8.16 15.02 0.82
C ILE A 157 -7.52 16.36 0.42
N TYR A 158 -7.77 17.45 1.15
CA TYR A 158 -7.20 18.76 0.86
C TYR A 158 -5.70 18.88 1.20
N LEU A 159 -5.13 17.91 1.91
CA LEU A 159 -3.67 17.79 2.02
C LEU A 159 -3.02 17.56 0.64
N THR A 160 -3.77 16.99 -0.32
CA THR A 160 -3.35 16.87 -1.72
C THR A 160 -3.07 18.24 -2.33
N ASP A 161 -3.99 19.20 -2.15
CA ASP A 161 -3.81 20.56 -2.67
C ASP A 161 -2.64 21.29 -2.01
N ILE A 162 -2.40 21.05 -0.72
CA ILE A 162 -1.25 21.58 0.00
C ILE A 162 0.04 21.01 -0.58
N ARG A 163 0.11 19.69 -0.75
CA ARG A 163 1.26 19.01 -1.37
C ARG A 163 1.49 19.55 -2.78
N ASP A 164 0.45 19.70 -3.58
CA ASP A 164 0.56 20.14 -4.97
C ASP A 164 1.02 21.60 -5.07
N TYR A 165 0.51 22.46 -4.19
CA TYR A 165 1.04 23.82 -4.01
C TYR A 165 2.53 23.80 -3.70
N LEU A 166 2.96 23.00 -2.72
CA LEU A 166 4.35 22.95 -2.28
C LEU A 166 5.28 22.35 -3.34
N ARG A 167 4.87 21.29 -4.04
CA ARG A 167 5.64 20.71 -5.14
C ARG A 167 5.81 21.72 -6.28
N PHE A 168 4.74 22.41 -6.64
CA PHE A 168 4.81 23.41 -7.71
C PHE A 168 5.63 24.65 -7.30
N GLU A 169 5.36 25.23 -6.13
CA GLU A 169 5.92 26.52 -5.71
C GLU A 169 7.29 26.38 -5.04
N VAL A 170 7.46 25.41 -4.13
CA VAL A 170 8.71 25.23 -3.36
C VAL A 170 9.69 24.36 -4.13
N MET A 171 9.25 23.21 -4.63
CA MET A 171 10.15 22.26 -5.32
C MET A 171 10.32 22.55 -6.82
N LYS A 172 9.57 23.52 -7.36
CA LYS A 172 9.60 23.89 -8.79
C LYS A 172 9.34 22.70 -9.72
N LYS A 173 8.53 21.73 -9.28
CA LYS A 173 8.08 20.59 -10.09
C LYS A 173 6.96 21.00 -11.03
N ASP A 174 6.97 20.48 -12.25
CA ASP A 174 5.93 20.75 -13.26
C ASP A 174 4.85 19.68 -13.32
N PHE A 175 5.01 18.58 -12.59
CA PHE A 175 4.10 17.44 -12.55
C PHE A 175 3.76 17.05 -11.11
N ASP A 176 2.52 16.58 -10.92
CA ASP A 176 2.07 15.99 -9.68
C ASP A 176 2.68 14.60 -9.45
N ILE A 177 2.34 13.97 -8.32
CA ILE A 177 2.86 12.63 -7.98
C ILE A 177 2.32 11.51 -8.89
N SER A 178 1.28 11.80 -9.68
CA SER A 178 0.69 10.88 -10.67
C SER A 178 1.28 11.10 -12.06
N GLY A 179 2.23 12.04 -12.22
CA GLY A 179 2.80 12.41 -13.51
C GLY A 179 1.93 13.35 -14.32
N ILE A 180 0.88 13.95 -13.75
CA ILE A 180 -0.01 14.87 -14.46
C ILE A 180 0.56 16.28 -14.37
N GLN A 181 0.59 17.01 -15.49
CA GLN A 181 1.12 18.37 -15.52
C GLN A 181 0.33 19.32 -14.58
N TYR A 182 1.06 20.14 -13.84
CA TYR A 182 0.50 21.29 -13.16
C TYR A 182 0.11 22.38 -14.15
N ASN A 183 -1.15 22.80 -14.09
CA ASN A 183 -1.73 23.82 -14.95
C ASN A 183 -2.87 24.56 -14.22
N SER A 184 -3.52 25.51 -14.90
CA SER A 184 -4.57 26.35 -14.34
C SER A 184 -5.75 25.54 -13.78
N TRP A 185 -6.02 24.35 -14.33
CA TRP A 185 -7.07 23.45 -13.87
C TRP A 185 -6.64 22.57 -12.70
N SER A 186 -5.50 21.88 -12.78
CA SER A 186 -5.03 20.97 -11.73
C SER A 186 -4.65 21.69 -10.44
N LEU A 187 -4.16 22.94 -10.53
CA LEU A 187 -3.82 23.77 -9.37
C LEU A 187 -4.97 24.68 -8.87
N ARG A 188 -6.20 24.54 -9.39
CA ARG A 188 -7.30 25.46 -9.03
C ARG A 188 -7.62 25.46 -7.54
N GLU A 189 -7.65 24.29 -6.90
CA GLU A 189 -7.96 24.16 -5.46
C GLU A 189 -6.74 24.48 -4.58
N ALA A 190 -5.54 24.31 -5.12
CA ALA A 190 -4.28 24.69 -4.48
C ALA A 190 -4.18 26.20 -4.25
N LYS A 191 -4.83 27.03 -5.08
CA LYS A 191 -4.86 28.50 -4.89
C LYS A 191 -5.69 28.95 -3.70
N ASN A 192 -6.71 28.18 -3.32
CA ASN A 192 -7.66 28.58 -2.28
C ASN A 192 -6.99 28.60 -0.90
N GLY A 193 -6.88 29.78 -0.28
CA GLY A 193 -6.27 29.94 1.04
C GLY A 193 -4.73 29.82 1.07
N MET A 194 -4.08 29.80 -0.09
CA MET A 194 -2.62 29.77 -0.22
C MET A 194 -2.09 31.11 -0.78
N PRO A 195 -0.80 31.45 -0.54
CA PRO A 195 -0.17 32.58 -1.19
C PRO A 195 -0.18 32.42 -2.73
N PRO A 196 -0.20 33.53 -3.50
CA PRO A 196 -0.14 33.44 -4.95
C PRO A 196 1.13 32.74 -5.43
N PHE A 197 1.04 32.01 -6.53
CA PHE A 197 2.20 31.40 -7.17
C PHE A 197 3.17 32.48 -7.66
N SER A 198 4.46 32.29 -7.40
CA SER A 198 5.50 33.23 -7.83
C SER A 198 5.87 33.07 -9.31
N ARG A 199 5.57 31.91 -9.88
CA ARG A 199 5.88 31.55 -11.27
C ARG A 199 4.62 31.34 -12.10
N LYS A 200 4.77 31.48 -13.42
CA LYS A 200 3.68 31.23 -14.37
C LYS A 200 3.13 29.83 -14.20
N VAL A 201 1.82 29.73 -14.01
CA VAL A 201 1.08 28.47 -14.10
C VAL A 201 0.68 28.27 -15.56
N PRO A 202 1.06 27.15 -16.21
CA PRO A 202 0.63 26.85 -17.58
C PRO A 202 -0.88 26.89 -17.72
N ASP A 203 -1.38 27.47 -18.81
CA ASP A 203 -2.81 27.43 -19.10
C ASP A 203 -3.25 26.03 -19.57
N PHE A 204 -4.34 25.53 -18.99
CA PHE A 204 -4.87 24.19 -19.30
C PHE A 204 -5.28 24.04 -20.77
N ASN A 205 -5.80 25.08 -21.42
CA ASN A 205 -6.32 24.96 -22.78
C ASN A 205 -5.24 25.14 -23.85
N SER A 206 -4.17 25.88 -23.55
CA SER A 206 -3.18 26.31 -24.54
C SER A 206 -1.74 25.83 -24.29
N GLU A 207 -1.41 25.41 -23.08
CA GLU A 207 -0.04 25.01 -22.68
C GLU A 207 0.01 23.61 -22.03
N TRP A 208 -0.98 22.78 -22.36
CA TRP A 208 -1.06 21.39 -21.90
C TRP A 208 0.09 20.54 -22.46
N LYS A 209 0.59 19.65 -21.62
CA LYS A 209 1.59 18.63 -21.94
C LYS A 209 1.05 17.26 -21.54
N GLU A 210 1.51 16.24 -22.27
CA GLU A 210 1.24 14.84 -21.96
C GLU A 210 1.74 14.45 -20.57
N ASP A 211 1.08 13.47 -19.98
CA ASP A 211 1.45 12.88 -18.69
C ASP A 211 2.86 12.27 -18.76
N ASN A 212 3.59 12.39 -17.66
CA ASN A 212 4.97 11.93 -17.55
C ASN A 212 5.07 10.73 -16.59
N GLU A 213 5.19 9.53 -17.17
CA GLU A 213 5.33 8.28 -16.40
C GLU A 213 6.53 8.28 -15.45
N LYS A 214 7.62 8.99 -15.78
CA LYS A 214 8.80 9.09 -14.90
C LYS A 214 8.53 9.90 -13.64
N GLU A 215 7.56 10.81 -13.67
CA GLU A 215 7.13 11.59 -12.51
C GLU A 215 5.95 10.92 -11.76
N ASN A 216 5.39 9.82 -12.29
CA ASN A 216 4.31 9.05 -11.66
C ASN A 216 4.82 8.14 -10.52
N VAL A 217 5.37 8.79 -9.50
CA VAL A 217 5.89 8.16 -8.28
C VAL A 217 4.79 7.48 -7.46
N TRP A 218 3.53 7.92 -7.57
CA TRP A 218 2.38 7.26 -6.96
C TRP A 218 2.19 5.85 -7.49
N SER A 219 2.24 5.65 -8.81
CA SER A 219 2.11 4.33 -9.43
C SER A 219 3.23 3.40 -8.96
N ILE A 220 4.47 3.90 -8.89
CA ILE A 220 5.62 3.14 -8.39
C ILE A 220 5.35 2.69 -6.94
N TYR A 221 5.00 3.62 -6.06
CA TYR A 221 4.70 3.31 -4.66
C TYR A 221 3.55 2.30 -4.52
N LYS A 222 2.44 2.54 -5.22
CA LYS A 222 1.24 1.70 -5.17
C LYS A 222 1.54 0.25 -5.59
N ASN A 223 2.38 0.06 -6.60
CA ASN A 223 2.62 -1.25 -7.19
C ASN A 223 3.78 -2.02 -6.53
N THR A 224 4.70 -1.34 -5.84
CA THR A 224 5.94 -1.95 -5.31
C THR A 224 6.03 -2.01 -3.79
N VAL A 225 5.29 -1.15 -3.08
CA VAL A 225 5.42 -1.00 -1.63
C VAL A 225 4.09 -1.12 -0.92
N ARG A 226 3.06 -0.39 -1.39
CA ARG A 226 1.80 -0.25 -0.65
C ARG A 226 1.05 -1.58 -0.57
N THR A 227 0.89 -2.11 0.63
CA THR A 227 0.03 -3.26 0.90
C THR A 227 -1.41 -2.80 1.21
N GLY A 228 -2.34 -3.76 1.28
CA GLY A 228 -3.75 -3.50 1.61
C GLY A 228 -4.02 -3.21 3.08
N ASN A 229 -2.99 -3.08 3.92
CA ASN A 229 -3.12 -2.85 5.35
C ASN A 229 -3.40 -1.37 5.65
N ASP A 230 -4.38 -1.12 6.53
CA ASP A 230 -4.74 0.19 7.06
C ASP A 230 -4.24 0.34 8.52
N LEU A 231 -4.28 1.59 9.04
CA LEU A 231 -3.88 1.95 10.41
C LEU A 231 -5.04 1.88 11.39
#